data_AF-R7IM37-F1
#
_entry.id   AF-R7IM37-F1
#
_cell.length_a   1.000
_cell.length_b   1.000
_cell.length_c   1.000
_cell.angle_alpha   90.00
_cell.angle_beta   90.00
_cell.angle_gamma   90.00
#
_symmetry.space_group_name_H-M   'P 1'
#
loop_
_entity.id
_entity.type
_entity.pdbx_description
1 polymer ?
#
loop_
_entity_poly.entity_id
_entity_poly.type
_entity_poly.pdbx_seq_one_letter_code
_entity_poly.pdbx_strand_id
1 'polypeptide(L)'
;MAKLALINREKKREATVAKFAAKRAALKAIINDATRSMEERMEARAQLQALPRDTSPVRLRNRCTLTGRPRGNFRKFGLSRSMIRDAAMRGDIPGLVKASW
;
A
#
# COMPACT_ATOMS: atom_id res chain seq x y z
N MET A 1 -11.22 -11.76 -13.16
CA MET A 1 -11.13 -10.67 -12.17
C MET A 1 -10.79 -11.22 -10.79
N ALA A 2 -10.30 -10.40 -9.85
CA ALA A 2 -10.05 -10.87 -8.48
C ALA A 2 -11.35 -11.07 -7.71
N LYS A 3 -11.34 -11.97 -6.70
CA LYS A 3 -12.49 -12.18 -5.81
C LYS A 3 -12.83 -10.90 -5.06
N LEU A 4 -14.12 -10.56 -4.97
CA LEU A 4 -14.61 -9.37 -4.26
C LEU A 4 -14.11 -9.32 -2.80
N ALA A 5 -14.10 -10.47 -2.13
CA ALA A 5 -13.57 -10.60 -0.77
C ALA A 5 -12.10 -10.13 -0.64
N LEU A 6 -11.26 -10.39 -1.65
CA LEU A 6 -9.85 -9.95 -1.62
C LEU A 6 -9.70 -8.45 -1.86
N ILE A 7 -10.58 -7.85 -2.67
CA ILE A 7 -10.61 -6.41 -2.91
C ILE A 7 -11.04 -5.70 -1.62
N ASN A 8 -12.12 -6.18 -0.98
CA ASN A 8 -12.60 -5.61 0.29
C ASN A 8 -11.60 -5.81 1.43
N ARG A 9 -10.84 -6.92 1.44
CA ARG A 9 -9.74 -7.12 2.39
C ARG A 9 -8.64 -6.07 2.24
N GLU A 10 -8.32 -5.67 1.01
CA GLU A 10 -7.34 -4.61 0.75
C GLU A 10 -7.87 -3.26 1.24
N LYS A 11 -9.11 -2.90 0.89
CA LYS A 11 -9.78 -1.67 1.36
C LYS A 11 -9.78 -1.56 2.90
N LYS A 12 -10.06 -2.66 3.60
CA LYS A 12 -9.99 -2.72 5.07
C LYS A 12 -8.58 -2.42 5.58
N ARG A 13 -7.54 -2.98 4.94
CA ARG A 13 -6.15 -2.72 5.31
C ARG A 13 -5.76 -1.28 5.06
N GLU A 14 -6.12 -0.71 3.91
CA GLU A 14 -5.86 0.70 3.60
C GLU A 14 -6.46 1.63 4.65
N ALA A 15 -7.73 1.42 5.01
CA ALA A 15 -8.39 2.19 6.07
C ALA A 15 -7.71 2.02 7.43
N THR A 16 -7.28 0.80 7.77
CA THR A 16 -6.58 0.52 9.03
C THR A 16 -5.20 1.18 9.07
N VAL A 17 -4.45 1.12 7.97
CA VAL A 17 -3.14 1.79 7.86
C VAL A 17 -3.31 3.30 7.99
N ALA A 18 -4.26 3.90 7.29
CA ALA A 18 -4.54 5.33 7.38
C ALA A 18 -4.89 5.76 8.81
N LYS A 19 -5.75 5.00 9.51
CA LYS A 19 -6.16 5.27 10.89
C LYS A 19 -4.98 5.29 11.88
N PHE A 20 -4.02 4.37 11.72
CA PHE A 20 -2.92 4.18 12.68
C PHE A 20 -1.57 4.75 12.21
N ALA A 21 -1.53 5.41 11.04
CA ALA A 21 -0.30 5.90 10.42
C ALA A 21 0.49 6.84 11.36
N ALA A 22 -0.18 7.84 11.92
CA ALA A 22 0.44 8.82 12.82
C ALA A 22 1.00 8.18 14.09
N LYS A 23 0.19 7.36 14.78
CA LYS A 23 0.62 6.65 16.00
C LYS A 23 1.82 5.75 15.73
N ARG A 24 1.81 5.02 14.61
CA ARG A 24 2.89 4.12 14.24
C ARG A 24 4.18 4.87 13.89
N ALA A 25 4.07 6.04 13.23
CA ALA A 25 5.21 6.89 12.93
C ALA A 25 5.86 7.44 14.21
N ALA A 26 5.06 7.93 15.16
CA ALA A 26 5.54 8.41 16.45
C ALA A 26 6.28 7.30 17.23
N LEU A 27 5.70 6.11 17.35
CA LEU A 27 6.34 4.98 18.03
C LEU A 27 7.65 4.56 17.34
N LYS A 28 7.68 4.53 16.01
CA LYS A 28 8.91 4.22 15.28
C LYS A 28 10.00 5.27 15.44
N ALA A 29 9.64 6.55 15.55
CA ALA A 29 10.60 7.62 15.81
C ALA A 29 11.29 7.40 17.17
N ILE A 30 10.53 7.08 18.21
CA ILE A 30 11.07 6.77 19.55
C ILE A 30 11.99 5.54 19.50
N ILE A 31 11.57 4.47 18.80
CA ILE A 31 12.36 3.22 18.72
C ILE A 31 13.72 3.44 18.02
N ASN A 32 13.77 4.32 17.03
CA ASN A 32 14.96 4.59 16.23
C ASN A 32 15.86 5.69 16.83
N ASP A 33 15.38 6.42 17.84
CA ASP A 33 16.15 7.46 18.51
C ASP A 33 17.16 6.83 19.49
N ALA A 34 18.45 6.90 19.17
CA ALA A 34 19.52 6.32 19.98
C ALA A 34 19.79 7.09 21.28
N THR A 35 19.29 8.33 21.40
CA THR A 35 19.48 9.18 22.59
C THR A 35 18.55 8.82 23.75
N ARG A 36 17.48 8.08 23.46
CA ARG A 36 16.49 7.65 24.45
C ARG A 36 16.97 6.48 25.29
N SER A 37 16.41 6.39 26.50
CA SER A 37 16.71 5.27 27.39
C SER A 37 16.32 3.94 26.74
N MET A 38 16.95 2.85 27.19
CA MET A 38 16.58 1.52 26.71
C MET A 38 15.12 1.18 27.08
N GLU A 39 14.67 1.57 28.27
CA GLU A 39 13.32 1.31 28.76
C GLU A 39 12.25 1.98 27.88
N GLU A 40 12.40 3.26 27.56
CA GLU A 40 11.47 3.99 26.68
C GLU A 40 11.39 3.34 25.28
N ARG A 41 12.53 2.89 24.73
CA ARG A 41 12.57 2.19 23.45
C ARG A 41 11.90 0.82 23.52
N MET A 42 12.04 0.11 24.63
CA MET A 42 11.41 -1.19 24.85
C MET A 42 9.90 -1.06 25.05
N GLU A 43 9.45 -0.05 25.77
CA GLU A 43 8.02 0.26 25.92
C GLU A 43 7.39 0.63 24.58
N ALA A 44 8.04 1.50 23.80
CA ALA A 44 7.57 1.85 22.45
C ALA A 44 7.48 0.62 21.53
N ARG A 45 8.39 -0.35 21.67
CA ARG A 45 8.32 -1.64 20.95
C ARG A 45 7.13 -2.47 21.42
N ALA A 46 6.88 -2.57 22.72
CA ALA A 46 5.72 -3.29 23.26
C ALA A 46 4.40 -2.67 22.77
N GLN A 47 4.29 -1.35 22.81
CA GLN A 47 3.11 -0.61 22.29
C GLN A 47 2.93 -0.81 20.78
N LEU A 48 4.03 -0.85 20.01
CA LEU A 48 3.99 -1.13 18.57
C LEU A 48 3.51 -2.56 18.27
N GLN A 49 3.91 -3.54 19.09
CA GLN A 49 3.50 -4.95 18.97
C GLN A 49 2.05 -5.18 19.37
N ALA A 50 1.52 -4.40 20.33
CA ALA A 50 0.11 -4.44 20.73
C ALA A 50 -0.85 -3.97 19.63
N LEU A 51 -0.38 -3.23 18.62
CA LEU A 51 -1.21 -2.77 17.50
C LEU A 51 -1.58 -3.94 16.56
N PRO A 52 -2.78 -3.89 15.92
CA PRO A 52 -3.14 -4.89 14.93
C PRO A 52 -2.13 -5.00 13.79
N ARG A 53 -1.84 -6.22 13.34
CA ARG A 53 -0.80 -6.47 12.30
C ARG A 53 -1.07 -5.73 10.99
N ASP A 54 -2.34 -5.56 10.63
CA ASP A 54 -2.77 -4.87 9.41
C ASP A 54 -2.55 -3.35 9.43
N THR A 55 -2.12 -2.77 10.56
CA THR A 55 -1.66 -1.38 10.63
C THR A 55 -0.32 -1.15 9.91
N SER A 56 0.39 -2.22 9.53
CA SER A 56 1.67 -2.10 8.81
C SER A 56 1.46 -1.88 7.31
N PRO A 57 2.00 -0.78 6.73
CA PRO A 57 1.87 -0.50 5.30
C PRO A 57 2.52 -1.55 4.39
N VAL A 58 3.48 -2.34 4.92
CA VAL A 58 4.15 -3.42 4.18
C VAL A 58 3.16 -4.51 3.72
N ARG A 59 2.00 -4.62 4.37
CA ARG A 59 0.97 -5.62 4.04
C ARG A 59 0.03 -5.17 2.92
N LEU A 60 0.12 -3.91 2.51
CA LEU A 60 -0.65 -3.39 1.39
C LEU A 60 -0.13 -3.99 0.09
N ARG A 61 -1.05 -4.28 -0.82
CA ARG A 61 -0.73 -4.77 -2.15
C ARG A 61 -1.40 -3.89 -3.18
N ASN A 62 -0.59 -3.28 -4.05
CA ASN A 62 -1.11 -2.56 -5.20
C ASN A 62 -1.95 -3.51 -6.07
N ARG A 63 -3.21 -3.15 -6.30
CA ARG A 63 -4.17 -3.87 -7.14
C ARG A 63 -4.62 -2.97 -8.28
N CYS A 64 -4.95 -3.59 -9.41
CA CYS A 64 -5.61 -2.88 -10.51
C CYS A 64 -6.97 -2.36 -10.02
N THR A 65 -7.25 -1.07 -10.23
CA THR A 65 -8.50 -0.43 -9.80
C THR A 65 -9.74 -1.05 -10.42
N LEU A 66 -9.65 -1.49 -11.69
CA LEU A 66 -10.77 -2.10 -12.41
C LEU A 66 -10.97 -3.57 -12.05
N THR A 67 -9.90 -4.38 -12.09
CA THR A 67 -10.01 -5.85 -12.04
C THR A 67 -9.57 -6.46 -10.71
N GLY A 68 -8.92 -5.69 -9.84
CA GLY A 68 -8.35 -6.17 -8.58
C GLY A 68 -7.08 -7.04 -8.73
N ARG A 69 -6.53 -7.17 -9.95
CA ARG A 69 -5.34 -7.99 -10.22
C ARG A 69 -4.15 -7.52 -9.37
N PRO A 70 -3.46 -8.39 -8.61
CA PRO A 70 -2.40 -7.99 -7.67
C PRO A 70 -0.98 -7.95 -8.27
N ARG A 71 -0.83 -8.21 -9.57
CA ARG A 71 0.47 -8.37 -10.25
C ARG A 71 0.50 -7.59 -11.57
N GLY A 72 1.70 -7.11 -11.93
CA GLY A 72 1.91 -6.32 -13.14
C GLY A 72 1.11 -5.03 -13.14
N ASN A 73 1.08 -4.34 -12.00
CA ASN A 73 0.41 -3.05 -11.85
C ASN A 73 1.41 -1.92 -12.00
N PHE A 74 1.06 -0.92 -12.79
CA PHE A 74 1.87 0.27 -12.97
C PHE A 74 1.35 1.39 -12.08
N ARG A 75 2.20 1.90 -11.19
CA ARG A 75 1.80 2.92 -10.19
C ARG A 75 1.26 4.20 -10.84
N LYS A 76 1.86 4.63 -11.96
CA LYS A 76 1.44 5.83 -12.71
C LYS A 76 -0.03 5.77 -13.16
N PHE A 77 -0.51 4.59 -13.54
CA PHE A 77 -1.85 4.41 -14.08
C PHE A 77 -2.83 3.78 -13.08
N GLY A 78 -2.34 3.17 -12.00
CA GLY A 78 -3.18 2.40 -11.07
C GLY A 78 -3.78 1.11 -11.67
N LEU A 79 -3.35 0.73 -12.86
CA LEU A 79 -3.92 -0.36 -13.65
C LEU A 79 -2.93 -1.50 -13.86
N SER A 80 -3.48 -2.69 -14.13
CA SER A 80 -2.70 -3.86 -14.56
C SER A 80 -2.30 -3.76 -16.03
N ARG A 81 -1.20 -4.43 -16.40
CA ARG A 81 -0.66 -4.47 -17.77
C ARG A 81 -1.69 -4.74 -18.89
N SER A 82 -2.68 -5.63 -18.66
CA SER A 82 -3.70 -5.93 -19.66
C SER A 82 -4.65 -4.75 -19.85
N MET A 83 -5.21 -4.25 -18.74
CA MET A 83 -6.10 -3.08 -18.77
C MET A 83 -5.42 -1.82 -19.31
N ILE A 84 -4.11 -1.65 -19.07
CA ILE A 84 -3.35 -0.54 -19.67
C ILE A 84 -3.24 -0.72 -21.17
N ARG A 85 -2.94 -1.94 -21.65
CA ARG A 85 -2.89 -2.20 -23.09
C ARG A 85 -4.24 -1.89 -23.74
N ASP A 86 -5.33 -2.35 -23.14
CA ASP A 86 -6.68 -2.14 -23.67
C ASP A 86 -7.03 -0.64 -23.68
N ALA A 87 -6.78 0.08 -22.58
CA ALA A 87 -7.00 1.53 -22.48
C ALA A 87 -6.11 2.34 -23.45
N ALA A 88 -4.85 1.94 -23.62
CA ALA A 88 -3.92 2.58 -24.55
C ALA A 88 -4.38 2.44 -26.01
N MET A 89 -4.82 1.24 -26.40
CA MET A 89 -5.29 0.98 -27.77
C MET A 89 -6.61 1.67 -28.09
N ARG A 90 -7.46 1.93 -27.07
CA ARG A 90 -8.67 2.75 -27.22
C ARG A 90 -8.40 4.26 -27.22
N GLY A 91 -7.21 4.71 -26.83
CA GLY A 91 -6.87 6.12 -26.70
C GLY A 91 -7.33 6.78 -25.39
N ASP A 92 -7.72 6.00 -24.38
CA ASP A 92 -8.18 6.53 -23.07
C ASP A 92 -7.03 7.13 -22.23
N ILE A 93 -5.78 6.84 -22.58
CA ILE A 93 -4.58 7.32 -21.87
C ILE A 93 -3.94 8.44 -22.67
N PRO A 94 -4.05 9.72 -22.22
CA PRO A 94 -3.50 10.85 -22.95
C PRO A 94 -1.99 10.74 -23.19
N GLY A 95 -1.58 10.94 -24.44
CA GLY A 95 -0.17 10.95 -24.85
C GLY A 95 0.53 9.59 -24.85
N LEU A 96 -0.17 8.48 -24.61
CA LEU A 96 0.42 7.15 -24.66
C LEU A 96 0.35 6.57 -26.07
N VAL A 97 1.50 6.43 -26.72
CA VAL A 97 1.65 5.84 -28.04
C VAL A 97 2.68 4.71 -28.02
N LYS A 98 2.62 3.81 -29.02
CA LYS A 98 3.71 2.86 -29.25
C LYS A 98 4.95 3.65 -29.66
N ALA A 99 6.00 3.56 -28.87
CA ALA A 99 7.27 4.21 -29.16
C ALA A 99 8.20 3.25 -29.93
N SER A 100 8.93 3.80 -30.89
CA SER A 100 10.00 3.16 -31.65
C SER A 100 11.20 4.09 -31.59
N TRP A 101 12.35 3.56 -31.17
CA TRP A 101 13.62 4.27 -31.10
C TRP A 101 14.74 3.29 -31.46
#